data_AF-A0A0N4UUB6-F1
#
_entry.id   AF-A0A0N4UUB6-F1
#
_cell.length_a   1.000
_cell.length_b   1.000
_cell.length_c   1.000
_cell.angle_alpha   90.00
_cell.angle_beta   90.00
_cell.angle_gamma   90.00
#
_symmetry.space_group_name_H-M   'P 1'
#
loop_
_entity.id
_entity.type
_entity.pdbx_description
1 polymer ?
#
loop_
_entity_poly.entity_id
_entity_poly.type
_entity_poly.pdbx_seq_one_letter_code
_entity_poly.pdbx_strand_id
1 'polypeptide(L)'
;NVCFYLIGFWFSFFSAFSGQTIFEPWTITIFNILTTLPPVAIGLFDKSVPEKKLLENAAWYSSLQQSSFTNTGFGKWVALGILHSLILYFFSYFFLVKPVVWSNGRTDGRLMLAILCYTVSTSKSLNSIRLLNLASKITLTYLHYN
;
A
#
# COMPACT_ATOMS: atom_id res chain seq x y z
N ASN A 1 4.97 -1.48 -1.76
CA ASN A 1 6.42 -1.69 -1.99
C ASN A 1 7.25 -0.42 -1.79
N VAL A 2 7.10 0.64 -2.60
CA VAL A 2 7.94 1.86 -2.50
C VAL A 2 8.02 2.45 -1.08
N CYS A 3 6.87 2.63 -0.41
CA CYS A 3 6.83 3.15 0.96
C CYS A 3 7.68 2.34 1.95
N PHE A 4 7.65 1.00 1.87
CA PHE A 4 8.39 0.12 2.77
C PHE A 4 9.91 0.25 2.62
N TYR A 5 10.41 0.27 1.38
CA TYR A 5 11.83 0.45 1.13
C TYR A 5 12.33 1.85 1.51
N LEU A 6 11.49 2.89 1.32
CA LEU A 6 11.82 4.25 1.73
C LEU A 6 12.01 4.40 3.24
N ILE A 7 11.30 3.64 4.07
CA ILE A 7 11.52 3.66 5.54
C ILE A 7 12.96 3.23 5.89
N GLY A 8 13.49 2.20 5.21
CA GLY A 8 14.88 1.79 5.37
C GLY A 8 15.87 2.85 4.89
N PHE A 9 15.54 3.55 3.79
CA PHE A 9 16.33 4.67 3.28
C PHE A 9 16.41 5.83 4.29
N TRP A 10 15.28 6.24 4.87
CA TRP A 10 15.25 7.29 5.91
C TRP A 10 16.07 6.91 7.13
N PHE A 11 15.97 5.66 7.57
CA PHE A 11 16.78 5.15 8.69
C PHE A 11 18.29 5.16 8.41
N SER A 12 18.70 4.92 7.16
CA SER A 12 20.12 4.91 6.79
C SER A 12 20.79 6.27 7.05
N PHE A 13 20.07 7.39 6.85
CA PHE A 13 20.58 8.73 7.19
C PHE A 13 20.84 8.90 8.70
N PHE A 14 19.93 8.44 9.56
CA PHE A 14 20.09 8.57 11.02
C PHE A 14 21.07 7.56 11.62
N SER A 15 21.39 6.49 10.90
CA SER A 15 22.37 5.47 11.29
C SER A 15 23.76 5.69 10.66
N ALA A 16 23.99 6.89 10.11
CA ALA A 16 25.24 7.30 9.46
C ALA A 16 25.73 6.33 8.38
N PHE A 17 24.79 5.73 7.62
CA PHE A 17 25.09 4.76 6.55
C PHE A 17 25.90 3.54 6.99
N SER A 18 25.78 3.14 8.25
CA SER A 18 26.46 1.95 8.82
C SER A 18 26.04 0.60 8.21
N GLY A 19 25.09 0.57 7.26
CA GLY A 19 24.59 -0.64 6.62
C GLY A 19 23.66 -1.49 7.51
N GLN A 20 23.30 -1.01 8.69
CA GLN A 20 22.42 -1.73 9.60
C GLN A 20 20.97 -1.74 9.09
N THR A 21 20.33 -2.90 9.07
CA THR A 21 18.91 -3.02 8.69
C THR A 21 18.00 -2.78 9.90
N ILE A 22 16.90 -2.05 9.69
CA ILE A 22 15.82 -1.95 10.70
C ILE A 22 15.02 -3.25 10.77
N PHE A 23 14.83 -3.89 9.61
CA PHE A 23 13.98 -5.05 9.45
C PHE A 23 14.83 -6.33 9.45
N GLU A 24 14.28 -7.35 10.10
CA GLU A 24 14.80 -8.70 10.03
C GLU A 24 14.37 -9.34 8.68
N PRO A 25 15.24 -10.13 8.01
CA PRO A 25 14.96 -10.71 6.69
C PRO A 25 13.63 -11.46 6.51
N TRP A 26 13.17 -12.23 7.50
CA TRP A 26 11.87 -12.92 7.41
C TRP A 26 10.71 -11.91 7.36
N THR A 27 10.81 -10.81 8.09
CA THR A 27 9.80 -9.74 8.08
C THR A 27 9.64 -9.12 6.68
N ILE A 28 10.76 -8.90 5.99
CA ILE A 28 10.76 -8.37 4.61
C ILE A 28 10.07 -9.36 3.65
N THR A 29 10.37 -10.65 3.82
CA THR A 29 9.83 -11.72 2.97
C THR A 29 8.32 -11.86 3.14
N ILE A 30 7.84 -11.89 4.39
CA ILE A 30 6.40 -11.95 4.71
C ILE A 30 5.68 -10.72 4.17
N PHE A 31 6.28 -9.53 4.28
CA PHE A 31 5.71 -8.30 3.73
C PHE A 31 5.48 -8.36 2.22
N ASN A 32 6.45 -8.86 1.45
CA ASN A 32 6.32 -8.96 0.00
C ASN A 32 5.22 -9.96 -0.40
N ILE A 33 5.11 -11.10 0.29
CA ILE A 33 4.06 -12.10 0.01
C ILE A 33 2.68 -11.50 0.26
N LEU A 34 2.48 -10.89 1.43
CA LEU A 34 1.18 -10.35 1.84
C LEU A 34 0.79 -9.08 1.07
N THR A 35 1.76 -8.31 0.58
CA THR A 35 1.49 -7.13 -0.27
C THR A 35 1.20 -7.53 -1.72
N THR A 36 1.73 -8.65 -2.20
CA THR A 36 1.55 -9.12 -3.58
C THR A 36 0.24 -9.90 -3.76
N LEU A 37 -0.21 -10.61 -2.73
CA LEU A 37 -1.40 -11.44 -2.80
C LEU A 37 -2.70 -10.68 -3.18
N PRO A 38 -2.97 -9.48 -2.64
CA PRO A 38 -4.18 -8.75 -2.99
C PRO A 38 -4.21 -8.19 -4.43
N PRO A 39 -3.16 -7.55 -4.96
CA PRO A 39 -3.11 -7.18 -6.38
C PRO A 39 -3.24 -8.36 -7.33
N VAL A 40 -2.65 -9.51 -6.99
CA VAL A 40 -2.80 -10.75 -7.78
C VAL A 40 -4.24 -11.24 -7.76
N ALA A 41 -4.88 -11.27 -6.59
CA ALA A 41 -6.29 -11.65 -6.47
C ALA A 41 -7.21 -10.70 -7.27
N ILE A 42 -6.97 -9.39 -7.20
CA ILE A 42 -7.71 -8.41 -8.00
C ILE A 42 -7.46 -8.64 -9.49
N GLY A 43 -6.21 -8.82 -9.92
CA GLY A 43 -5.91 -9.10 -11.33
C GLY A 43 -6.57 -10.37 -11.87
N LEU A 44 -6.75 -11.41 -11.03
CA LEU A 44 -7.42 -12.66 -11.41
C LEU A 44 -8.95 -12.56 -11.40
N PHE A 45 -9.53 -11.82 -10.44
CA PHE A 45 -10.97 -11.85 -10.18
C PHE A 45 -11.72 -10.55 -10.51
N ASP A 46 -11.03 -9.44 -10.79
CA ASP A 46 -11.65 -8.16 -11.12
C ASP A 46 -12.06 -8.11 -12.59
N LYS A 47 -13.28 -8.58 -12.87
CA LYS A 47 -14.01 -8.23 -14.09
C LYS A 47 -15.01 -7.13 -13.75
N SER A 48 -14.56 -5.88 -13.82
CA SER A 48 -15.38 -4.70 -13.51
C SER A 48 -16.53 -4.46 -14.50
N VAL A 49 -16.48 -5.05 -15.69
CA VAL A 49 -17.55 -4.97 -16.71
C VAL A 49 -17.86 -6.37 -17.26
N PRO A 50 -19.13 -6.78 -17.35
CA PRO A 50 -19.49 -8.04 -18.00
C PRO A 50 -19.11 -7.99 -19.48
N GLU A 51 -18.47 -9.06 -19.94
CA GLU A 51 -17.90 -9.20 -21.29
C GLU A 51 -18.91 -8.92 -22.41
N LYS A 52 -20.18 -9.27 -22.20
CA LYS A 52 -21.28 -8.99 -23.13
C LYS A 52 -21.46 -7.50 -23.43
N LYS A 53 -21.35 -6.63 -22.41
CA LYS A 53 -21.50 -5.16 -22.60
C LYS A 53 -20.28 -4.52 -23.24
N LEU A 54 -19.10 -5.09 -23.06
CA LEU A 54 -17.87 -4.65 -23.75
C LEU A 54 -17.93 -4.98 -25.24
N LEU A 55 -18.51 -6.13 -25.60
CA LEU A 55 -18.69 -6.55 -26.99
C LEU A 55 -19.75 -5.72 -27.72
N GLU A 56 -20.81 -5.28 -27.04
CA GLU A 56 -21.86 -4.43 -27.62
C GLU A 56 -21.39 -3.01 -27.94
N ASN A 57 -20.41 -2.47 -27.21
CA ASN A 57 -19.96 -1.08 -27.38
C ASN A 57 -18.43 -0.97 -27.30
N ALA A 58 -17.76 -1.08 -28.46
CA ALA A 58 -16.31 -1.00 -28.60
C ALA A 58 -15.69 0.33 -28.11
N ALA A 59 -16.47 1.43 -28.06
CA ALA A 59 -16.02 2.73 -27.59
C ALA A 59 -15.58 2.74 -26.10
N TRP A 60 -16.17 1.87 -25.25
CA TRP A 60 -15.79 1.76 -23.84
C TRP A 60 -14.41 1.13 -23.63
N TYR A 61 -13.96 0.31 -24.58
CA TYR A 61 -12.62 -0.30 -24.52
C TYR A 61 -11.54 0.76 -24.74
N SER A 62 -11.75 1.64 -25.72
CA SER A 62 -10.84 2.75 -26.04
C SER A 62 -10.70 3.75 -24.89
N SER A 63 -11.80 4.11 -24.22
CA SER A 63 -11.78 5.08 -23.13
C SER A 63 -11.09 4.54 -21.87
N LEU A 64 -11.20 3.23 -21.59
CA LEU A 64 -10.48 2.57 -20.51
C LEU A 64 -8.97 2.58 -20.75
N GLN A 65 -8.54 2.29 -21.98
CA GLN A 65 -7.11 2.20 -22.33
C GLN A 65 -6.41 3.57 -22.21
N GLN A 66 -7.11 4.66 -22.53
CA GLN A 66 -6.53 6.01 -22.46
C GLN A 66 -6.38 6.55 -21.02
N SER A 67 -7.18 6.09 -20.04
CA SER A 67 -7.10 6.59 -18.66
C SER A 67 -6.14 5.81 -17.76
N SER A 68 -5.76 4.58 -18.16
CA SER A 68 -5.16 3.60 -17.27
C SER A 68 -3.68 3.86 -16.91
N PHE A 69 -2.91 4.53 -17.78
CA PHE A 69 -1.46 4.73 -17.58
C PHE A 69 -0.99 6.14 -17.96
N THR A 70 -1.41 7.13 -17.19
CA THR A 70 -0.87 8.49 -17.32
C THR A 70 0.38 8.66 -16.44
N ASN A 71 1.46 9.22 -17.01
CA ASN A 71 2.69 9.54 -16.28
C ASN A 71 2.44 10.48 -15.08
N THR A 72 1.46 11.37 -15.20
CA THR A 72 1.03 12.28 -14.13
C THR A 72 0.36 11.54 -12.98
N GLY A 73 -0.46 10.52 -13.28
CA GLY A 73 -1.05 9.64 -12.27
C GLY A 73 0.03 8.87 -11.51
N PHE A 74 0.98 8.27 -12.23
CA PHE A 74 2.10 7.55 -11.61
C PHE A 74 2.92 8.44 -10.66
N GLY A 75 3.25 9.67 -11.09
CA GLY A 75 3.98 10.63 -10.24
C GLY A 75 3.24 10.98 -8.94
N LYS A 76 1.91 11.15 -9.00
CA LYS A 76 1.09 11.38 -7.80
C LYS A 76 1.14 10.21 -6.83
N TRP A 77 1.06 8.97 -7.32
CA TRP A 77 1.17 7.77 -6.48
C TRP A 77 2.54 7.64 -5.82
N VAL A 78 3.62 7.96 -6.55
CA VAL A 78 4.98 7.99 -6.00
C VAL A 78 5.12 9.05 -4.91
N ALA A 79 4.66 10.29 -5.16
CA ALA A 79 4.71 11.37 -4.18
C ALA A 79 3.91 11.03 -2.91
N LEU A 80 2.72 10.43 -3.06
CA LEU A 80 1.93 9.96 -1.93
C LEU A 80 2.65 8.87 -1.14
N GLY A 81 3.34 7.95 -1.84
CA GLY A 81 4.17 6.91 -1.21
C GLY A 81 5.34 7.49 -0.39
N ILE A 82 6.00 8.53 -0.91
CA ILE A 82 7.08 9.24 -0.21
C ILE A 82 6.54 9.91 1.05
N LEU A 83 5.47 10.72 0.94
CA LEU A 83 4.87 11.41 2.08
C LEU A 83 4.40 10.42 3.16
N HIS A 84 3.75 9.32 2.76
CA HIS A 84 3.31 8.30 3.70
C HIS A 84 4.49 7.63 4.42
N SER A 85 5.58 7.33 3.71
CA SER A 85 6.78 6.74 4.32
C SER A 85 7.44 7.67 5.34
N LEU A 86 7.45 8.98 5.05
CA LEU A 86 8.01 10.01 5.92
C LEU A 86 7.21 10.10 7.23
N ILE A 87 5.87 10.18 7.12
CA ILE A 87 4.97 10.23 8.28
C ILE A 87 5.13 8.98 9.15
N LEU A 88 5.15 7.80 8.53
CA LEU A 88 5.34 6.54 9.26
C LEU A 88 6.68 6.51 10.00
N TYR A 89 7.77 6.93 9.35
CA TYR A 89 9.09 6.95 9.97
C TYR A 89 9.15 7.91 11.17
N PHE A 90 8.70 9.17 11.01
CA PHE A 90 8.71 10.14 12.10
C PHE A 90 7.76 9.77 13.24
N PHE A 91 6.54 9.32 12.93
CA PHE A 91 5.58 8.88 13.94
C PHE A 91 6.16 7.77 14.81
N SER A 92 6.75 6.78 14.16
CA SER A 92 7.46 5.68 14.79
C SER A 92 8.69 6.11 15.61
N TYR A 93 9.48 7.06 15.09
CA TYR A 93 10.62 7.63 15.79
C TYR A 93 10.18 8.32 17.09
N PHE A 94 9.15 9.16 17.04
CA PHE A 94 8.59 9.82 18.23
C PHE A 94 8.04 8.82 19.25
N PHE A 95 7.45 7.72 18.79
CA PHE A 95 6.90 6.69 19.67
C PHE A 95 8.01 5.94 20.45
N LEU A 96 9.17 5.71 19.83
CA LEU A 96 10.32 5.07 20.49
C LEU A 96 11.09 6.00 21.44
N VAL A 97 10.84 7.32 21.43
CA VAL A 97 11.43 8.23 22.42
C VAL A 97 10.97 7.88 23.84
N LYS A 98 9.79 7.25 24.00
CA LYS A 98 9.36 6.65 25.27
C LYS A 98 9.59 5.13 25.24
N PRO A 99 10.66 4.62 25.88
CA PRO A 99 11.07 3.23 25.76
C PRO A 99 10.06 2.21 26.35
N VAL A 100 9.18 2.62 27.27
CA VAL A 100 8.24 1.71 27.94
C VAL A 100 6.85 1.86 27.32
N VAL A 101 6.53 0.99 26.36
CA VAL A 101 5.24 0.95 25.68
C VAL A 101 4.29 -0.08 26.31
N TRP A 102 4.84 -1.12 26.92
CA TRP A 102 4.06 -2.16 27.59
C TRP A 102 3.84 -1.81 29.07
N SER A 103 2.63 -2.10 29.57
CA SER A 103 2.28 -2.04 31.01
C SER A 103 3.23 -2.86 31.90
N ASN A 104 4.02 -3.75 31.29
CA ASN A 104 4.90 -4.71 31.94
C ASN A 104 6.35 -4.17 32.05
N GLY A 105 6.60 -2.91 31.69
CA GLY A 105 7.92 -2.27 31.80
C GLY A 105 8.93 -2.70 30.73
N ARG A 106 8.54 -3.53 29.76
CA ARG A 106 9.45 -4.03 28.71
C ARG A 106 9.64 -2.99 27.60
N THR A 107 10.89 -2.79 27.24
CA THR A 107 11.35 -2.05 26.07
C THR A 107 11.23 -2.93 24.84
N ASP A 108 10.30 -2.59 23.95
CA ASP A 108 10.26 -3.22 22.63
C ASP A 108 11.23 -2.48 21.68
N GLY A 109 12.10 -3.24 21.02
CA GLY A 109 13.11 -2.72 20.11
C GLY A 109 12.55 -2.33 18.73
N ARG A 110 13.47 -2.16 17.77
CA ARG A 110 13.20 -1.79 16.36
C ARG A 110 12.13 -2.65 15.66
N LEU A 111 11.83 -3.85 16.17
CA LEU A 111 10.84 -4.79 15.64
C LEU A 111 9.39 -4.35 15.86
N MET A 112 9.06 -3.69 16.97
CA MET A 112 7.68 -3.20 17.19
C MET A 112 7.33 -2.08 16.23
N LEU A 113 8.31 -1.25 15.90
CA LEU A 113 8.21 -0.19 14.91
C LEU A 113 7.92 -0.78 13.51
N ALA A 114 8.61 -1.86 13.16
CA ALA A 114 8.36 -2.60 11.94
C ALA A 114 6.93 -3.16 11.88
N ILE A 115 6.44 -3.76 12.96
CA ILE A 115 5.09 -4.34 13.05
C ILE A 115 4.00 -3.26 12.99
N LEU A 116 4.19 -2.10 13.61
CA LEU A 116 3.25 -0.98 13.51
C LEU A 116 3.18 -0.41 12.08
N CYS A 117 4.32 -0.12 11.46
CA CYS A 117 4.36 0.34 10.07
C CYS A 117 3.75 -0.70 9.11
N TYR A 118 3.96 -1.98 9.40
CA TYR A 118 3.39 -3.10 8.66
C TYR A 118 1.85 -3.15 8.77
N THR A 119 1.29 -3.06 9.97
CA THR A 119 -0.16 -3.08 10.20
C THR A 119 -0.86 -1.87 9.57
N VAL A 120 -0.25 -0.67 9.63
CA VAL A 120 -0.85 0.53 9.02
C VAL A 120 -0.84 0.44 7.49
N SER A 121 0.26 -0.04 6.90
CA SER A 121 0.39 -0.17 5.45
C SER A 121 -0.57 -1.22 4.87
N THR A 122 -0.70 -2.38 5.54
CA THR A 122 -1.64 -3.43 5.13
C THR A 122 -3.09 -2.98 5.30
N SER A 123 -3.43 -2.28 6.38
CA SER A 123 -4.79 -1.73 6.60
C SER A 123 -5.19 -0.72 5.53
N LYS A 124 -4.27 0.17 5.13
CA LYS A 124 -4.50 1.13 4.04
C LYS A 124 -4.66 0.45 2.68
N SER A 125 -3.85 -0.56 2.39
CA SER A 125 -3.99 -1.39 1.19
C SER A 125 -5.36 -2.07 1.14
N LEU A 126 -5.78 -2.72 2.23
CA LEU A 126 -7.06 -3.41 2.32
C LEU A 126 -8.26 -2.46 2.14
N ASN A 127 -8.19 -1.26 2.74
CA ASN A 127 -9.21 -0.23 2.55
C ASN A 127 -9.28 0.28 1.11
N SER A 128 -8.13 0.45 0.43
CA SER A 128 -8.10 0.84 -0.99
C SER A 128 -8.79 -0.21 -1.87
N ILE A 129 -8.59 -1.49 -1.56
CA ILE A 129 -9.22 -2.61 -2.28
C ILE A 129 -10.72 -2.66 -2.02
N ARG A 130 -11.15 -2.40 -0.78
CA ARG A 130 -12.56 -2.30 -0.42
C ARG A 130 -13.24 -1.14 -1.16
N LEU A 131 -12.56 -0.01 -1.32
CA LEU A 131 -13.06 1.15 -2.06
C LEU A 131 -13.14 0.86 -3.57
N LEU A 132 -12.17 0.17 -4.16
CA LEU A 132 -12.22 -0.26 -5.56
C LEU A 132 -13.37 -1.24 -5.81
N ASN A 133 -13.56 -2.22 -4.92
CA ASN A 133 -14.70 -3.14 -5.00
C ASN A 133 -16.06 -2.43 -4.82
N LEU A 134 -16.12 -1.42 -3.96
CA LEU A 134 -17.33 -0.62 -3.77
C LEU A 134 -17.62 0.24 -5.02
N ALA A 135 -16.58 0.89 -5.57
CA ALA A 135 -16.69 1.70 -6.77
C ALA A 135 -17.12 0.86 -7.98
N SER A 136 -16.51 -0.32 -8.18
CA SER A 136 -16.91 -1.30 -9.20
C SER A 136 -18.39 -1.71 -9.07
N LYS A 137 -18.87 -2.03 -7.85
CA LYS A 137 -20.27 -2.34 -7.59
C LYS A 137 -21.22 -1.17 -7.85
N ILE A 138 -20.82 0.05 -7.50
CA ILE A 138 -21.62 1.27 -7.75
C ILE A 138 -21.72 1.49 -9.27
N THR A 139 -20.61 1.43 -10.01
CA THR A 139 -20.60 1.58 -11.47
C THR A 139 -21.44 0.51 -12.18
N LEU A 140 -21.40 -0.74 -11.71
CA LEU A 140 -22.25 -1.81 -12.24
C LEU A 140 -23.74 -1.57 -11.98
N THR A 141 -24.10 -1.06 -10.80
CA THR A 141 -25.50 -0.71 -10.48
C THR A 141 -25.99 0.45 -11.35
N TYR A 142 -25.17 1.48 -11.56
CA TYR A 142 -25.48 2.60 -12.43
C TYR A 142 -25.64 2.19 -13.91
N LEU A 143 -24.81 1.26 -14.39
CA LEU A 143 -24.91 0.71 -15.76
C LEU A 143 -26.06 -0.28 -15.95
N HIS A 144 -26.70 -0.76 -14.88
CA HIS A 144 -27.85 -1.67 -14.96
C HIS A 144 -29.19 -0.92 -14.94
N TYR A 145 -29.17 0.36 -14.54
CA TYR A 145 -30.34 1.23 -14.43
C TYR A 145 -30.48 2.21 -15.62
N ASN A 146 -29.46 2.30 -16.47
CA ASN A 146 -29.43 3.01 -17.75
C ASN A 146 -29.27 1.99 -18.89
#